data_AF-U1HYT3-F1
#
_entry.id   AF-U1HYT3-F1
#
_cell.length_a   1.000
_cell.length_b   1.000
_cell.length_c   1.000
_cell.angle_alpha   90.00
_cell.angle_beta   90.00
_cell.angle_gamma   90.00
#
_symmetry.space_group_name_H-M   'P 1'
#
loop_
_entity.id
_entity.type
_entity.pdbx_description
1 polymer ?
#
loop_
_entity_poly.entity_id
_entity_poly.type
_entity_poly.pdbx_seq_one_letter_code
_entity_poly.pdbx_strand_id
1 'polypeptide(L)'
;MKFFSTLFFLSFSALAFSAAVFMPIEEEYEVAKREVSNAKYVPTTLPDGKKSIAVYDGDVLEGSLVEGPDGGVTAYDAFGKEIDLDNPEEDDENGDKRKRQSRLSILRKFYSFIKKYGRRAWNFLYCISFEVAVKCADDILQCAMQGTPPWACLEGIVCGGVAFRRCV
;
A
#
# COMPACT_ATOMS: atom_id res chain seq x y z
N MET A 1 -54.92 27.66 -31.92
CA MET A 1 -54.28 28.95 -31.57
C MET A 1 -53.93 28.93 -30.08
N LYS A 2 -52.62 29.01 -29.81
CA LYS A 2 -51.92 29.53 -28.63
C LYS A 2 -52.70 29.60 -27.29
N PHE A 3 -52.37 28.70 -26.36
CA PHE A 3 -52.26 29.05 -24.94
C PHE A 3 -50.82 28.75 -24.51
N PHE A 4 -49.96 29.75 -24.72
CA PHE A 4 -48.61 29.80 -24.15
C PHE A 4 -48.76 30.30 -22.71
N SER A 5 -48.47 29.45 -21.73
CA SER A 5 -48.19 29.89 -20.36
C SER A 5 -47.26 28.88 -19.70
N THR A 6 -45.98 29.01 -20.00
CA THR A 6 -44.87 28.30 -19.34
C THR A 6 -43.66 29.24 -19.36
N LEU A 7 -42.85 29.19 -18.29
CA LEU A 7 -41.82 30.15 -17.83
C LEU A 7 -42.41 31.19 -16.87
N PHE A 8 -41.88 31.44 -15.67
CA PHE A 8 -40.54 31.22 -15.15
C PHE A 8 -40.58 31.40 -13.61
N PHE A 9 -39.53 30.93 -12.92
CA PHE A 9 -39.21 31.10 -11.49
C PHE A 9 -39.86 30.13 -10.49
N LEU A 10 -39.22 28.97 -10.33
CA LEU A 10 -39.18 28.28 -9.04
C LEU A 10 -37.71 28.06 -8.64
N SER A 11 -37.28 28.97 -7.76
CA SER A 11 -36.33 28.79 -6.66
C SER A 11 -35.43 27.55 -6.67
N PHE A 12 -34.16 27.78 -6.97
CA PHE A 12 -33.06 26.94 -6.48
C PHE A 12 -32.95 27.10 -4.96
N SER A 13 -33.44 26.12 -4.22
CA SER A 13 -33.09 25.92 -2.81
C SER A 13 -32.12 24.76 -2.71
N ALA A 14 -30.88 24.97 -3.17
CA ALA A 14 -29.80 24.02 -2.93
C ALA A 14 -29.32 24.22 -1.49
N LEU A 15 -29.57 23.20 -0.66
CA LEU A 15 -29.06 23.05 0.69
C LEU A 15 -27.55 23.31 0.74
N ALA A 16 -27.15 24.39 1.40
CA ALA A 16 -25.79 24.55 1.89
C ALA A 16 -25.61 23.60 3.09
N PHE A 17 -25.12 22.40 2.83
CA PHE A 17 -24.55 21.56 3.90
C PHE A 17 -23.18 22.13 4.26
N SER A 18 -23.09 22.71 5.44
CA SER A 18 -21.83 22.84 6.16
C SER A 18 -21.29 21.45 6.46
N ALA A 19 -20.12 21.13 5.93
CA ALA A 19 -19.22 20.14 6.50
C ALA A 19 -17.79 20.69 6.37
N ALA A 20 -17.47 21.65 7.23
CA ALA A 20 -16.07 21.95 7.56
C ALA A 20 -15.54 20.75 8.34
N VAL A 21 -15.15 19.69 7.62
CA VAL A 21 -14.31 18.64 8.17
C VAL A 21 -12.88 19.10 7.94
N PHE A 22 -12.29 19.62 9.00
CA PHE A 22 -10.86 19.82 9.12
C PHE A 22 -10.19 18.45 8.96
N MET A 23 -9.59 18.19 7.80
CA MET A 23 -8.63 17.12 7.58
C MET A 23 -7.42 17.74 6.88
N PRO A 24 -6.27 17.93 7.56
CA PRO A 24 -5.03 18.29 6.89
C PRO A 24 -4.46 17.00 6.28
N ILE A 25 -5.03 16.53 5.17
CA ILE A 25 -4.51 15.33 4.47
C ILE A 25 -3.52 15.72 3.37
N GLU A 26 -3.49 16.98 2.91
CA GLU A 26 -2.60 17.36 1.81
C GLU A 26 -1.12 17.48 2.22
N GLU A 27 -0.79 17.92 3.44
CA GLU A 27 0.61 17.98 3.88
C GLU A 27 1.20 16.61 4.21
N GLU A 28 0.45 15.68 4.82
CA GLU A 28 0.92 14.30 5.00
C GLU A 28 1.08 13.57 3.66
N TYR A 29 0.24 13.89 2.67
CA TYR A 29 0.30 13.30 1.34
C TYR A 29 1.50 13.80 0.52
N GLU A 30 1.82 15.10 0.59
CA GLU A 30 3.01 15.68 -0.07
C GLU A 30 4.33 15.22 0.58
N VAL A 31 4.34 15.01 1.91
CA VAL A 31 5.51 14.47 2.63
C VAL A 31 5.72 12.99 2.29
N ALA A 32 4.65 12.20 2.16
CA ALA A 32 4.73 10.81 1.69
C ALA A 32 5.18 10.71 0.22
N LYS A 33 4.87 11.71 -0.62
CA LYS A 33 5.28 11.76 -2.04
C LYS A 33 6.75 12.14 -2.25
N ARG A 34 7.39 12.76 -1.25
CA ARG A 34 8.81 13.18 -1.30
C ARG A 34 9.78 12.22 -0.61
N GLU A 35 9.30 11.32 0.23
CA GLU A 35 10.10 10.18 0.67
C GLU A 35 9.85 8.99 -0.27
N VAL A 36 10.42 9.05 -1.49
CA VAL A 36 11.15 7.84 -1.94
C VAL A 36 12.30 7.75 -0.95
N SER A 37 11.99 7.16 0.21
CA SER A 37 12.97 6.72 1.18
C SER A 37 14.12 6.09 0.38
N ASN A 38 15.37 6.36 0.74
CA ASN A 38 16.50 5.59 0.21
C ASN A 38 16.40 4.08 0.58
N ALA A 39 15.27 3.65 1.17
CA ALA A 39 14.81 2.29 1.27
C ALA A 39 15.02 1.50 -0.02
N LYS A 40 15.98 0.59 0.03
CA LYS A 40 16.18 -0.46 -0.95
C LYS A 40 15.39 -1.69 -0.53
N TYR A 41 14.59 -2.22 -1.45
CA TYR A 41 13.83 -3.45 -1.26
C TYR A 41 14.50 -4.58 -2.03
N VAL A 42 14.82 -5.67 -1.35
CA VAL A 42 15.59 -6.79 -1.91
C VAL A 42 14.75 -8.07 -1.84
N PRO A 43 14.06 -8.45 -2.93
CA PRO A 43 13.37 -9.73 -3.01
C PRO A 43 14.41 -10.86 -3.14
N THR A 44 14.27 -11.91 -2.33
CA THR A 44 15.15 -13.08 -2.34
C THR A 44 14.35 -14.38 -2.25
N THR A 45 14.67 -15.36 -3.09
CA THR A 45 14.22 -16.74 -2.86
C THR A 45 15.20 -17.43 -1.91
N LEU A 46 14.69 -17.84 -0.75
CA LEU A 46 15.44 -18.54 0.28
C LEU A 46 15.82 -19.97 -0.17
N PRO A 47 16.81 -20.62 0.47
CA PRO A 47 17.23 -21.97 0.12
C PRO A 47 16.13 -23.04 0.15
N ASP A 48 15.10 -22.84 0.98
CA ASP A 48 13.94 -23.71 1.08
C ASP A 48 12.82 -23.38 0.07
N GLY A 49 13.10 -22.47 -0.88
CA GLY A 49 12.17 -22.04 -1.93
C GLY A 49 11.16 -20.98 -1.50
N LYS A 50 11.14 -20.59 -0.21
CA LYS A 50 10.28 -19.50 0.27
C LYS A 50 10.76 -18.16 -0.26
N LYS A 51 9.84 -17.22 -0.36
CA LYS A 51 10.11 -15.85 -0.77
C LYS A 51 10.36 -14.97 0.45
N SER A 52 11.27 -14.03 0.32
CA SER A 52 11.46 -12.97 1.30
C SER A 52 11.67 -11.62 0.63
N ILE A 53 11.39 -10.54 1.35
CA ILE A 53 11.69 -9.18 0.92
C ILE A 53 12.37 -8.49 2.09
N ALA A 54 13.64 -8.12 1.94
CA ALA A 54 14.36 -7.33 2.93
C ALA A 54 14.30 -5.83 2.58
N VAL A 55 14.29 -4.97 3.60
CA VAL A 55 14.29 -3.51 3.46
C VAL A 55 15.51 -2.92 4.12
N TYR A 56 16.22 -2.08 3.38
CA TYR A 56 17.44 -1.44 3.84
C TYR A 56 17.33 0.08 3.73
N ASP A 57 17.63 0.83 4.78
CA ASP A 57 17.91 2.27 4.68
C ASP A 57 19.42 2.47 4.47
N GLY A 58 19.82 2.77 3.23
CA GLY A 58 21.22 2.68 2.83
C GLY A 58 21.74 1.25 2.94
N ASP A 59 22.74 1.03 3.79
CA ASP A 59 23.33 -0.30 4.05
C ASP A 59 22.77 -0.96 5.33
N VAL A 60 21.85 -0.30 6.04
CA VAL A 60 21.29 -0.80 7.30
C VAL A 60 20.02 -1.60 7.03
N LEU A 61 20.01 -2.88 7.42
CA LEU A 61 18.79 -3.69 7.40
C LEU A 61 17.80 -3.13 8.42
N GLU A 62 16.60 -2.79 7.97
CA GLU A 62 15.50 -2.30 8.81
C GLU A 62 14.57 -3.45 9.22
N GLY A 63 14.37 -4.41 8.32
CA GLY A 63 13.53 -5.59 8.55
C GLY A 63 13.27 -6.38 7.29
N SER A 64 12.46 -7.43 7.42
CA SER A 64 12.09 -8.29 6.30
C SER A 64 10.68 -8.86 6.43
N LEU A 65 10.08 -9.18 5.28
CA LEU A 65 8.92 -10.04 5.17
C LEU A 65 9.38 -11.41 4.67
N VAL A 66 8.91 -12.48 5.29
CA VAL A 66 9.23 -13.86 4.88
C VAL A 66 7.93 -14.63 4.70
N GLU A 67 7.89 -15.41 3.63
CA GLU A 67 6.76 -16.25 3.28
C GLU A 67 6.58 -17.39 4.28
N GLY A 68 5.38 -17.49 4.84
CA GLY A 68 5.01 -18.58 5.74
C GLY A 68 4.75 -19.91 5.02
N PRO A 69 4.63 -21.02 5.76
CA PRO A 69 4.37 -22.35 5.19
C PRO A 69 3.10 -22.39 4.33
N ASP A 70 2.04 -21.67 4.73
CA ASP A 70 0.76 -21.62 3.99
C ASP A 70 0.71 -20.49 2.94
N GLY A 71 1.85 -19.83 2.69
CA GLY A 71 1.93 -18.65 1.83
C GLY A 71 1.50 -17.36 2.54
N GLY A 72 1.31 -17.41 3.87
CA GLY A 72 1.18 -16.22 4.70
C GLY A 72 2.47 -15.39 4.73
N VAL A 73 2.53 -14.45 5.66
CA VAL A 73 3.69 -13.58 5.84
C VAL A 73 4.01 -13.41 7.31
N THR A 74 5.29 -13.55 7.64
CA THR A 74 5.85 -13.18 8.93
C THR A 74 6.80 -12.01 8.72
N ALA A 75 6.73 -11.02 9.60
CA ALA A 75 7.63 -9.87 9.57
C ALA A 75 8.71 -10.02 10.63
N TYR A 76 9.92 -9.64 10.29
CA TYR A 76 11.07 -9.65 11.20
C TYR A 76 11.73 -8.29 11.23
N ASP A 77 12.22 -7.88 12.40
CA ASP A 77 13.10 -6.72 12.53
C ASP A 77 14.53 -7.00 12.02
N ALA A 78 15.39 -6.00 12.11
CA ALA A 78 16.80 -6.08 11.74
C ALA A 78 17.61 -7.17 12.50
N PHE A 79 17.14 -7.61 13.66
CA PHE A 79 17.78 -8.61 14.52
C PHE A 79 17.20 -10.01 14.32
N GLY A 80 16.21 -10.17 13.43
CA GLY A 80 15.53 -11.43 13.19
C GLY A 80 14.47 -11.77 14.24
N LYS A 81 14.06 -10.81 15.08
CA LYS A 81 12.91 -10.97 15.98
C LYS A 81 11.63 -10.78 15.16
N GLU A 82 10.67 -11.69 15.34
CA GLU A 82 9.33 -11.52 14.78
C GLU A 82 8.66 -10.28 15.37
N ILE A 83 8.07 -9.46 14.50
CA ILE A 83 7.37 -8.22 14.87
C ILE A 83 5.94 -8.26 14.37
N ASP A 84 5.02 -7.69 15.15
CA ASP A 84 3.64 -7.56 14.74
C ASP A 84 3.44 -6.22 14.01
N LEU A 85 3.25 -6.31 12.70
CA LEU A 85 3.00 -5.14 11.85
C LEU A 85 1.55 -4.67 11.86
N ASP A 86 0.61 -5.46 12.41
CA ASP A 86 -0.79 -5.06 12.58
C ASP A 86 -1.00 -4.23 13.86
N ASN A 87 -0.15 -4.42 14.88
CA ASN A 87 -0.20 -3.66 16.12
C ASN A 87 1.13 -2.96 16.44
N PRO A 88 1.46 -1.89 15.71
CA PRO A 88 2.75 -1.21 15.82
C PRO A 88 2.93 -0.39 17.11
N GLU A 89 1.90 -0.30 17.97
CA GLU A 89 1.96 0.45 19.22
C GLU A 89 2.65 -0.32 20.36
N GLU A 90 2.66 -1.65 20.29
CA GLU A 90 3.21 -2.55 21.33
C GLU A 90 4.73 -2.74 21.23
N ASP A 91 5.36 -2.43 20.10
CA ASP A 91 6.73 -2.88 19.79
C ASP A 91 7.85 -1.83 20.02
N ASP A 92 7.61 -0.71 20.72
CA ASP A 92 8.74 0.15 21.18
C ASP A 92 8.40 1.08 22.37
N GLU A 93 9.17 0.99 23.46
CA GLU A 93 9.08 1.86 24.64
C GLU A 93 9.82 3.21 24.45
N ASN A 94 10.58 3.40 23.37
CA ASN A 94 11.39 4.61 23.16
C ASN A 94 10.92 5.44 21.96
N GLY A 95 10.96 6.77 22.12
CA GLY A 95 10.32 7.80 21.29
C GLY A 95 10.74 7.94 19.82
N ASP A 96 11.36 6.93 19.20
CA ASP A 96 11.74 6.92 17.76
C ASP A 96 10.61 6.39 16.84
N LYS A 97 9.38 6.30 17.40
CA LYS A 97 8.19 5.72 16.76
C LYS A 97 7.90 6.30 15.37
N ARG A 98 7.93 7.63 15.21
CA ARG A 98 7.49 8.27 13.94
C ARG A 98 8.43 8.00 12.76
N LYS A 99 9.74 8.00 12.98
CA LYS A 99 10.72 7.85 11.89
C LYS A 99 10.79 6.40 11.39
N ARG A 100 10.74 5.45 12.32
CA ARG A 100 10.68 4.01 12.01
C ARG A 100 9.34 3.61 11.38
N GLN A 101 8.23 4.23 11.81
CA GLN A 101 6.91 4.06 11.21
C GLN A 101 6.84 4.54 9.75
N SER A 102 7.49 5.66 9.39
CA SER A 102 7.55 6.13 7.98
C SER A 102 8.26 5.10 7.09
N ARG A 103 9.42 4.60 7.52
CA ARG A 103 10.27 3.67 6.72
C ARG A 103 9.62 2.32 6.49
N LEU A 104 8.91 1.80 7.50
CA LEU A 104 8.20 0.53 7.42
C LEU A 104 6.78 0.68 6.86
N SER A 105 6.32 1.89 6.50
CA SER A 105 4.95 2.13 6.03
C SER A 105 4.62 1.31 4.77
N ILE A 106 5.54 1.26 3.81
CA ILE A 106 5.42 0.44 2.58
C ILE A 106 5.47 -1.05 2.93
N LEU A 107 6.33 -1.45 3.87
CA LEU A 107 6.42 -2.84 4.31
C LEU A 107 5.12 -3.30 4.98
N ARG A 108 4.50 -2.47 5.82
CA ARG A 108 3.19 -2.73 6.43
C ARG A 108 2.09 -2.89 5.39
N LYS A 109 2.07 -1.98 4.41
CA LYS A 109 1.19 -2.02 3.25
C LYS A 109 1.27 -3.37 2.51
N PHE A 110 2.47 -3.84 2.20
CA PHE A 110 2.68 -5.15 1.57
C PHE A 110 2.40 -6.32 2.52
N TYR A 111 2.70 -6.19 3.81
CA TYR A 111 2.37 -7.18 4.83
C TYR A 111 0.86 -7.44 4.85
N SER A 112 0.03 -6.40 4.97
CA SER A 112 -1.43 -6.55 4.97
C SER A 112 -1.95 -7.12 3.65
N PHE A 113 -1.37 -6.71 2.52
CA PHE A 113 -1.71 -7.26 1.20
C PHE A 113 -1.41 -8.76 1.10
N ILE A 114 -0.21 -9.18 1.51
CA ILE A 114 0.19 -10.59 1.49
C ILE A 114 -0.62 -11.39 2.50
N LYS A 115 -0.90 -10.85 3.69
CA LYS A 115 -1.76 -11.49 4.69
C LYS A 115 -3.16 -11.76 4.13
N LYS A 116 -3.70 -10.86 3.30
CA LYS A 116 -5.03 -11.00 2.67
C LYS A 116 -5.07 -12.03 1.54
N TYR A 117 -4.04 -12.11 0.70
CA TYR A 117 -4.06 -12.91 -0.54
C TYR A 117 -3.07 -14.09 -0.56
N GLY A 118 -2.27 -14.25 0.49
CA GLY A 118 -1.35 -15.34 0.73
C GLY A 118 -0.37 -15.60 -0.43
N ARG A 119 -0.21 -16.88 -0.77
CA ARG A 119 0.70 -17.38 -1.82
C ARG A 119 0.52 -16.66 -3.16
N ARG A 120 -0.72 -16.25 -3.50
CA ARG A 120 -1.00 -15.55 -4.75
C ARG A 120 -0.39 -14.15 -4.77
N ALA A 121 -0.41 -13.44 -3.65
CA ALA A 121 0.29 -12.15 -3.53
C ALA A 121 1.80 -12.32 -3.71
N TRP A 122 2.41 -13.32 -3.07
CA TRP A 122 3.83 -13.63 -3.25
C TRP A 122 4.20 -13.93 -4.69
N ASN A 123 3.39 -14.72 -5.40
CA ASN A 123 3.60 -15.03 -6.82
C ASN A 123 3.48 -13.79 -7.69
N PHE A 124 2.46 -12.97 -7.42
CA PHE A 124 2.23 -11.73 -8.13
C PHE A 124 3.41 -10.76 -7.97
N LEU A 125 3.81 -10.45 -6.73
CA LEU A 125 4.91 -9.51 -6.42
C LEU A 125 6.24 -9.92 -7.05
N TYR A 126 6.54 -11.22 -7.04
CA TYR A 126 7.76 -11.75 -7.66
C TYR A 126 7.70 -11.74 -9.19
N CYS A 127 6.52 -11.94 -9.77
CA CYS A 127 6.35 -11.90 -11.21
C CYS A 127 6.51 -10.47 -11.77
N ILE A 128 5.89 -9.47 -11.13
CA ILE A 128 5.95 -8.08 -11.60
C ILE A 128 7.27 -7.37 -11.30
N SER A 129 8.17 -8.00 -10.53
CA SER A 129 9.28 -7.37 -9.80
C SER A 129 8.80 -6.49 -8.64
N PHE A 130 9.47 -6.66 -7.48
CA PHE A 130 9.16 -5.88 -6.30
C PHE A 130 9.43 -4.37 -6.48
N GLU A 131 10.34 -4.00 -7.38
CA GLU A 131 10.58 -2.60 -7.75
C GLU A 131 9.35 -1.95 -8.38
N VAL A 132 8.69 -2.66 -9.31
CA VAL A 132 7.43 -2.19 -9.92
C VAL A 132 6.33 -2.17 -8.89
N ALA A 133 6.28 -3.17 -8.00
CA ALA A 133 5.32 -3.22 -6.92
C ALA A 133 5.42 -1.98 -6.01
N VAL A 134 6.63 -1.61 -5.59
CA VAL A 134 6.85 -0.42 -4.74
C VAL A 134 6.49 0.86 -5.50
N LYS A 135 6.94 0.99 -6.75
CA LYS A 135 6.63 2.17 -7.59
C LYS A 135 5.13 2.40 -7.76
N CYS A 136 4.36 1.32 -7.90
CA CYS A 136 2.91 1.34 -8.10
C CYS A 136 2.14 0.97 -6.83
N ALA A 137 2.77 1.06 -5.65
CA ALA A 137 2.22 0.51 -4.42
C ALA A 137 0.85 1.10 -4.10
N ASP A 138 0.69 2.41 -4.23
CA ASP A 138 -0.58 3.06 -3.91
C ASP A 138 -1.72 2.57 -4.82
N ASP A 139 -1.51 2.47 -6.14
CA ASP A 139 -2.53 1.96 -7.08
C ASP A 139 -2.90 0.48 -6.80
N ILE A 140 -1.89 -0.36 -6.53
CA ILE A 140 -2.06 -1.79 -6.21
C ILE A 140 -2.87 -1.96 -4.93
N LEU A 141 -2.48 -1.21 -3.90
CA LEU A 141 -2.97 -1.40 -2.54
C LEU A 141 -4.32 -0.73 -2.33
N GLN A 142 -4.57 0.41 -2.99
CA GLN A 142 -5.86 1.07 -2.99
C GLN A 142 -6.96 0.15 -3.53
N CYS A 143 -6.70 -0.54 -4.65
CA CYS A 143 -7.61 -1.56 -5.16
C CYS A 143 -7.84 -2.70 -4.16
N ALA A 144 -6.77 -3.21 -3.54
CA ALA A 144 -6.87 -4.26 -2.52
C ALA A 144 -7.71 -3.82 -1.30
N MET A 145 -7.60 -2.55 -0.89
CA MET A 145 -8.41 -1.94 0.17
C MET A 145 -9.88 -1.84 -0.23
N GLN A 146 -10.18 -1.55 -1.50
CA GLN A 146 -11.54 -1.52 -2.06
C GLN A 146 -12.13 -2.91 -2.35
N GLY A 147 -11.40 -3.99 -2.03
CA GLY A 147 -11.86 -5.36 -2.22
C GLY A 147 -11.59 -5.93 -3.63
N THR A 148 -11.04 -5.13 -4.54
CA THR A 148 -10.62 -5.61 -5.86
C THR A 148 -9.22 -6.18 -5.77
N PRO A 149 -8.99 -7.46 -6.11
CA PRO A 149 -7.65 -8.00 -6.07
C PRO A 149 -6.74 -7.28 -7.09
N PRO A 150 -5.44 -7.08 -6.81
CA PRO A 150 -4.60 -6.27 -7.68
C PRO A 150 -4.41 -6.79 -9.10
N TRP A 151 -4.53 -8.09 -9.31
CA TRP A 151 -4.50 -8.67 -10.66
C TRP A 151 -5.75 -8.34 -11.50
N ALA A 152 -6.83 -7.87 -10.88
CA ALA A 152 -8.02 -7.34 -11.58
C ALA A 152 -8.10 -5.80 -11.53
N CYS A 153 -7.13 -5.14 -10.89
CA CYS A 153 -7.12 -3.70 -10.69
C CYS A 153 -6.64 -2.96 -11.94
N LEU A 154 -7.52 -2.17 -12.56
CA LEU A 154 -7.16 -1.41 -13.76
C LEU A 154 -6.09 -0.36 -13.46
N GLU A 155 -6.17 0.32 -12.31
CA GLU A 155 -5.22 1.36 -11.87
C GLU A 155 -3.80 0.78 -11.76
N GLY A 156 -3.66 -0.35 -11.06
CA GLY A 156 -2.40 -1.10 -10.97
C GLY A 156 -1.90 -1.58 -12.33
N ILE A 157 -2.78 -2.11 -13.20
CA ILE A 157 -2.41 -2.53 -14.57
C ILE A 157 -1.92 -1.35 -15.41
N VAL A 158 -2.51 -0.16 -15.25
CA VAL A 158 -2.08 1.05 -15.94
C VAL A 158 -0.73 1.51 -15.44
N CYS A 159 -0.48 1.52 -14.12
CA CYS A 159 0.81 1.91 -13.55
C CYS A 159 1.94 0.94 -13.93
N GLY A 160 1.72 -0.36 -13.72
CA GLY A 160 2.75 -1.38 -13.96
C GLY A 160 2.85 -1.86 -15.41
N GLY A 161 1.91 -1.44 -16.27
CA GLY A 161 1.93 -1.67 -17.71
C GLY A 161 2.11 -3.14 -18.11
N VAL A 162 3.12 -3.41 -18.93
CA VAL A 162 3.38 -4.74 -19.49
C VAL A 162 3.75 -5.77 -18.41
N ALA A 163 4.45 -5.35 -17.35
CA ALA A 163 4.83 -6.25 -16.26
C ALA A 163 3.58 -6.81 -15.57
N PHE A 164 2.60 -5.96 -15.27
CA PHE A 164 1.33 -6.37 -14.68
C PHE A 164 0.57 -7.32 -15.59
N ARG A 165 0.36 -6.95 -16.85
CA ARG A 165 -0.43 -7.76 -17.80
C ARG A 165 0.10 -9.19 -18.00
N ARG A 166 1.40 -9.41 -17.80
CA ARG A 166 2.02 -10.75 -17.91
C ARG A 166 1.86 -11.62 -16.66
N CYS A 167 1.49 -11.01 -15.55
CA CYS A 167 1.48 -11.62 -14.21
C CYS A 167 0.07 -11.78 -13.62
N VAL A 168 -0.96 -11.46 -14.40
CA VAL A 168 -2.39 -11.55 -14.07
C VAL A 168 -2.98 -12.88 -14.50
#